data_AF-A0A3N2QLY5-F1
#
_entry.id   AF-A0A3N2QLY5-F1
#
_cell.length_a   1.000
_cell.length_b   1.000
_cell.length_c   1.000
_cell.angle_alpha   90.00
_cell.angle_beta   90.00
_cell.angle_gamma   90.00
#
_symmetry.space_group_name_H-M   'P 1'
#
loop_
_entity.id
_entity.type
_entity.pdbx_description
1 polymer ?
#
loop_
_entity_poly.entity_id
_entity_poly.type
_entity_poly.pdbx_seq_one_letter_code
_entity_poly.pdbx_strand_id
1 'polypeptide(L)' 'MPNLKAKKDYFAKVRRSNYVASMRLEDMPVCRRDVFRKLKTREAVLKAHGYKDDY' A
#
# COMPACT_ATOMS: atom_id res chain seq x y z
N MET A 1 -5.20 11.33 28.61
CA MET A 1 -4.64 11.64 27.28
C MET A 1 -3.84 10.44 26.77
N PRO A 2 -4.02 9.97 25.53
CA PRO A 2 -3.24 8.86 25.00
C PRO A 2 -1.77 9.26 24.85
N ASN A 3 -0.87 8.39 25.34
CA ASN A 3 0.57 8.58 25.22
C ASN A 3 1.05 8.38 23.76
N LEU A 4 2.30 8.75 23.48
CA LEU A 4 2.86 8.67 22.13
C LEU A 4 2.82 7.25 21.55
N LYS A 5 3.06 6.23 22.38
CA LYS A 5 3.01 4.83 21.95
C LYS A 5 1.59 4.43 21.51
N ALA A 6 0.57 4.77 22.31
CA ALA A 6 -0.82 4.50 21.97
C ALA A 6 -1.24 5.16 20.65
N LYS A 7 -0.77 6.38 20.38
CA LYS A 7 -1.00 7.06 19.10
C LYS A 7 -0.34 6.34 17.92
N LYS A 8 0.92 5.90 18.08
CA LYS A 8 1.65 5.12 17.06
C LYS A 8 0.98 3.78 16.77
N ASP A 9 0.58 3.06 17.82
CA ASP A 9 -0.09 1.76 17.72
C ASP A 9 -1.44 1.88 16.99
N TYR A 10 -2.23 2.91 17.33
CA TYR A 10 -3.47 3.22 16.63
C TYR A 10 -3.23 3.53 15.15
N PHE A 11 -2.26 4.39 14.83
CA PHE A 11 -1.94 4.73 13.44
C PHE A 11 -1.50 3.49 12.64
N ALA A 12 -0.67 2.62 13.22
CA ALA A 12 -0.26 1.37 12.58
C ALA A 12 -1.45 0.47 12.24
N LYS A 13 -2.48 0.43 13.11
CA LYS A 13 -3.72 -0.32 12.90
C LYS A 13 -4.56 0.26 11.74
N VAL A 14 -4.71 1.58 11.66
CA VAL A 14 -5.68 2.21 10.74
C VAL A 14 -5.08 2.64 9.40
N ARG A 15 -3.76 2.89 9.32
CA ARG A 15 -3.11 3.51 8.15
C ARG A 15 -3.48 2.87 6.82
N ARG A 16 -3.54 1.53 6.77
CA ARG A 16 -3.81 0.79 5.54
C ARG A 16 -5.26 0.92 5.10
N SER A 17 -6.21 0.93 6.05
CA SER A 17 -7.63 1.12 5.75
C SER A 17 -7.92 2.55 5.30
N ASN A 18 -7.29 3.53 5.96
CA ASN A 18 -7.42 4.94 5.60
C ASN A 18 -6.88 5.20 4.19
N TYR A 19 -5.71 4.65 3.85
CA TYR A 19 -5.14 4.77 2.51
C TYR A 19 -6.07 4.24 1.41
N VAL A 20 -6.66 3.05 1.59
CA VAL A 20 -7.65 2.51 0.63
C VAL A 20 -8.88 3.40 0.52
N ALA A 21 -9.35 3.94 1.65
CA ALA A 21 -10.48 4.86 1.63
C ALA A 21 -10.15 6.14 0.84
N SER A 22 -8.97 6.74 1.05
CA SER A 22 -8.50 7.90 0.30
C SER A 22 -8.42 7.62 -1.20
N MET A 23 -7.84 6.48 -1.60
CA MET A 23 -7.76 6.09 -3.01
C MET A 23 -9.14 5.96 -3.68
N ARG A 24 -10.16 5.47 -2.95
CA ARG A 24 -11.54 5.40 -3.48
C ARG A 24 -12.20 6.75 -3.64
N LEU A 25 -11.81 7.75 -2.84
CA LEU A 25 -12.29 9.12 -3.03
C LEU A 25 -11.71 9.74 -4.30
N GLU A 26 -10.61 9.22 -4.81
CA GLU A 26 -9.97 9.61 -6.07
C GLU A 26 -10.38 8.70 -7.24
N ASP A 27 -11.49 7.96 -7.12
CA ASP A 27 -12.00 7.01 -8.12
C ASP A 27 -11.00 5.91 -8.55
N MET A 28 -9.96 5.66 -7.74
CA MET A 28 -9.00 4.59 -8.02
C MET A 28 -9.66 3.22 -7.77
N PRO A 29 -9.48 2.24 -8.68
CA PRO A 29 -10.14 0.94 -8.60
C PRO A 29 -9.44 0.02 -7.57
N VAL A 30 -9.50 0.38 -6.28
CA VAL A 30 -8.84 -0.33 -5.19
C VAL A 30 -9.83 -1.02 -4.23
N CYS A 31 -9.45 -2.21 -3.80
CA CYS A 31 -10.16 -3.03 -2.83
C CYS A 31 -9.34 -3.21 -1.54
N ARG A 32 -10.00 -3.51 -0.42
CA ARG A 32 -9.31 -3.86 0.84
C ARG A 32 -8.34 -5.04 0.68
N ARG A 33 -8.55 -5.92 -0.31
CA ARG A 33 -7.65 -7.05 -0.60
C ARG A 33 -6.29 -6.60 -1.11
N ASP A 34 -6.21 -5.45 -1.79
CA ASP A 34 -4.94 -4.91 -2.32
C ASP A 34 -3.95 -4.54 -1.21
N VAL A 35 -4.47 -4.24 -0.02
CA VAL A 35 -3.69 -3.97 1.20
C VAL A 35 -2.81 -5.14 1.62
N PHE A 36 -3.27 -6.37 1.34
CA PHE A 36 -2.60 -7.61 1.71
C PHE A 36 -1.80 -8.20 0.55
N ARG A 37 -1.93 -7.63 -0.66
CA ARG A 37 -1.18 -8.09 -1.82
C ARG A 37 0.30 -7.81 -1.57
N LYS A 38 1.13 -8.86 -1.65
CA LYS A 38 2.58 -8.67 -1.63
C LYS A 38 2.95 -7.75 -2.78
N LEU A 39 3.67 -6.67 -2.48
CA LEU A 39 4.25 -5.81 -3.49
C LEU A 39 5.27 -6.65 -4.28
N LYS A 40 5.19 -6.59 -5.61
CA LYS A 40 6.18 -7.22 -6.47
C LYS A 40 7.53 -6.53 -6.24
N THR A 41 8.62 -7.28 -6.34
CA THR A 41 9.96 -6.69 -6.37
C THR A 41 10.09 -5.80 -7.61
N ARG A 42 11.02 -4.84 -7.58
CA ARG A 42 11.29 -3.96 -8.73
C ARG A 42 11.51 -4.78 -10.01
N GLU A 43 12.37 -5.79 -9.95
CA GLU A 43 12.64 -6.74 -11.04
C GLU A 43 11.37 -7.42 -11.56
N ALA A 44 10.50 -7.89 -10.66
CA ALA A 44 9.25 -8.55 -11.04
C ALA A 44 8.23 -7.60 -11.69
N VAL A 45 8.26 -6.31 -11.35
CA VAL A 45 7.46 -5.27 -12.02
C VAL A 45 8.05 -4.99 -13.40
N LEU A 46 9.35 -4.74 -13.49
CA LEU A 46 10.04 -4.44 -14.74
C LEU A 46 9.87 -5.55 -15.78
N LYS A 47 10.08 -6.81 -15.37
CA LYS A 47 9.83 -7.97 -16.23
C LYS A 47 8.38 -8.08 -16.68
N ALA A 48 7.41 -7.80 -15.80
CA ALA A 48 5.99 -7.86 -16.15
C ALA A 48 5.58 -6.77 -17.16
N HIS A 49 6.33 -5.66 -17.22
CA HIS A 49 6.12 -4.57 -18.17
C HIS A 49 7.07 -4.61 -19.37
N GLY A 50 7.76 -5.74 -19.59
CA GLY A 50 8.61 -5.95 -20.76
C GLY A 50 9.92 -5.16 -20.75
N TYR A 51 10.30 -4.61 -19.59
CA TYR A 51 11.63 -4.02 -19.42
C TYR A 51 12.66 -5.15 -19.48
N LYS A 52 13.66 -4.98 -20.33
CA LYS A 52 14.82 -5.86 -20.38
C LYS A 52 15.98 -5.12 -19.70
N ASP A 53 16.56 -5.74 -18.69
CA ASP A 53 17.77 -5.22 -18.03
C ASP A 53 18.94 -5.47 -18.99
N ASP A 54 19.14 -4.52 -19.92
CA ASP A 54 20.14 -4.57 -21.00
C ASP A 54 21.43 -3.82 -20.62
N TYR A 55 21.82 -3.82 -19.33
CA TYR A 55 23.02 -3.17 -18.80
C TYR A 55 24.08 -4.17 -18.34
#